data_AF-A0A949AFB9-F1
#
_entry.id   AF-A0A949AFB9-F1
#
_cell.length_a   1.000
_cell.length_b   1.000
_cell.length_c   1.000
_cell.angle_alpha   90.00
_cell.angle_beta   90.00
_cell.angle_gamma   90.00
#
_symmetry.space_group_name_H-M   'P 1'
#
loop_
_entity.id
_entity.type
_entity.pdbx_description
1 polymer ?
#
loop_
_entity_poly.entity_id
_entity_poly.type
_entity_poly.pdbx_seq_one_letter_code
_entity_poly.pdbx_strand_id
1 'polypeptide(L)'
;GNYRFYGWLNDKDYIRWDDAAKTKEENYGFGLSFDQELTDVLAAFARYGWQNPEVYADGSDFSLEQSWSAGIQLAGSLWGRDDDVFAIAFGQVIPSDDYKKANSVKADSEEHLEVYYSFKVNDHLTVSPDIQVIWDPYGGDATNGGKTIFVGGVRAQVDF
;
A
#
# COMPACT_ATOMS: atom_id res chain seq x y z
N GLY A 1 0.85 -5.54 -21.04
CA GLY A 1 0.70 -4.86 -19.75
C GLY A 1 -0.61 -4.08 -19.67
N ASN A 2 -0.91 -3.57 -18.48
CA ASN A 2 -2.02 -2.67 -18.19
C ASN A 2 -1.44 -1.42 -17.51
N TYR A 3 -1.78 -0.24 -18.01
CA TYR A 3 -1.24 1.03 -17.54
C TYR A 3 -2.37 2.01 -17.29
N ARG A 4 -2.43 2.55 -16.07
CA ARG A 4 -3.49 3.46 -15.63
C ARG A 4 -2.87 4.74 -15.09
N PHE A 5 -3.44 5.86 -15.52
CA PHE A 5 -3.30 7.17 -14.93
C PHE A 5 -4.69 7.62 -14.50
N TYR A 6 -4.83 8.08 -13.27
CA TYR A 6 -6.12 8.54 -12.74
C TYR A 6 -5.91 9.71 -11.78
N GLY A 7 -6.95 10.53 -11.66
CA GLY A 7 -7.03 11.62 -10.69
C GLY A 7 -8.36 11.58 -9.96
N TRP A 8 -8.40 12.19 -8.78
CA TRP A 8 -9.63 12.29 -7.99
C TRP A 8 -9.75 13.66 -7.32
N LEU A 9 -10.99 13.99 -7.02
CA LEU A 9 -11.41 15.09 -6.14
C LEU A 9 -12.30 14.47 -5.05
N ASN A 10 -12.19 14.97 -3.84
CA ASN A 10 -12.95 14.51 -2.69
C ASN A 10 -13.52 15.72 -1.95
N ASP A 11 -14.85 15.84 -2.02
CA ASP A 11 -15.66 16.93 -1.47
C ASP A 11 -16.20 16.61 -0.07
N LYS A 12 -15.51 15.75 0.69
CA LYS A 12 -15.72 15.67 2.14
C LYS A 12 -15.18 16.95 2.79
N ASP A 13 -15.66 17.26 3.98
CA ASP A 13 -15.11 18.38 4.74
C ASP A 13 -13.66 18.05 5.17
N TYR A 14 -12.69 18.77 4.62
CA TYR A 14 -11.30 18.76 5.08
C TYR A 14 -10.93 20.06 5.82
N ILE A 15 -9.90 19.98 6.65
CA ILE A 15 -9.33 21.08 7.44
C ILE A 15 -7.85 21.24 7.04
N ARG A 16 -7.35 22.48 6.94
CA ARG A 16 -5.92 22.71 6.71
C ARG A 16 -5.09 22.52 7.97
N TRP A 17 -3.88 22.00 7.81
CA TRP A 17 -2.90 21.86 8.90
C TRP A 17 -2.38 23.20 9.43
N ASP A 18 -2.27 24.23 8.58
CA ASP A 18 -1.73 25.54 8.94
C ASP A 18 -2.78 26.50 9.54
N ASP A 19 -4.07 26.21 9.36
CA ASP A 19 -5.18 27.04 9.82
C ASP A 19 -6.44 26.20 10.07
N ALA A 20 -6.68 25.85 11.34
CA ALA A 20 -7.85 25.06 11.73
C ALA A 20 -9.21 25.77 11.51
N ALA A 21 -9.23 27.07 11.23
CA ALA A 21 -10.47 27.77 10.88
C ALA A 21 -10.88 27.55 9.41
N LYS A 22 -9.92 27.15 8.56
CA LYS A 22 -10.18 26.76 7.17
C LYS A 22 -10.70 25.34 7.13
N THR A 23 -12.02 25.26 7.10
CA THR A 23 -12.82 24.04 7.03
C THR A 23 -13.50 23.96 5.66
N LYS A 24 -13.94 22.77 5.26
CA LYS A 24 -14.57 22.49 3.94
C LYS A 24 -13.61 22.67 2.76
N GLU A 25 -12.34 22.39 3.00
CA GLU A 25 -11.34 22.36 1.95
C GLU A 25 -11.54 21.08 1.12
N GLU A 26 -11.10 21.11 -0.14
CA GLU A 26 -11.14 19.94 -1.00
C GLU A 26 -9.83 19.14 -0.88
N ASN A 27 -9.92 17.82 -0.87
CA ASN A 27 -8.77 16.97 -1.09
C ASN A 27 -8.77 16.43 -2.52
N TYR A 28 -7.60 16.34 -3.12
CA TYR A 28 -7.42 15.86 -4.47
C TYR A 28 -6.10 15.14 -4.61
N GLY A 29 -5.97 14.39 -5.68
CA GLY A 29 -4.74 13.64 -5.93
C GLY A 29 -4.74 12.94 -7.27
N PHE A 30 -3.67 12.21 -7.50
CA PHE A 30 -3.49 11.40 -8.69
C PHE A 30 -2.77 10.10 -8.36
N GLY A 31 -2.94 9.13 -9.25
CA GLY A 31 -2.32 7.82 -9.11
C GLY A 31 -1.90 7.21 -10.43
N LEU A 32 -0.88 6.38 -10.33
CA LEU A 32 -0.27 5.62 -11.40
C LEU A 32 -0.37 4.12 -11.05
N SER A 33 -0.62 3.29 -12.05
CA SER A 33 -0.53 1.83 -11.91
C SER A 33 0.00 1.23 -13.19
N PHE A 34 1.07 0.46 -13.07
CA PHE A 34 1.71 -0.28 -14.15
C PHE A 34 1.74 -1.76 -13.77
N ASP A 35 1.21 -2.60 -14.63
CA ASP A 35 1.26 -4.06 -14.50
C ASP A 35 1.81 -4.63 -15.82
N GLN A 36 2.94 -5.32 -15.79
CA GLN A 36 3.61 -5.82 -17.00
C GLN A 36 4.13 -7.25 -16.82
N GLU A 37 3.73 -8.12 -17.73
CA GLU A 37 4.36 -9.41 -17.95
C GLU A 37 5.68 -9.20 -18.72
N LEU A 38 6.81 -9.44 -18.07
CA LEU A 38 8.15 -9.21 -18.64
C LEU A 38 8.60 -10.41 -19.46
N THR A 39 8.21 -11.62 -19.04
CA THR A 39 8.43 -12.89 -19.73
C THR A 39 7.25 -13.83 -19.41
N ASP A 40 7.20 -14.99 -20.07
CA ASP A 40 6.20 -16.04 -19.80
C ASP A 40 6.15 -16.52 -18.33
N VAL A 41 7.17 -16.21 -17.52
CA VAL A 41 7.30 -16.64 -16.13
C VAL A 41 7.49 -15.51 -15.13
N LEU A 42 7.69 -14.26 -15.58
CA LEU A 42 7.97 -13.12 -14.73
C LEU A 42 7.03 -11.97 -15.08
N ALA A 43 6.28 -11.50 -14.09
CA ALA A 43 5.54 -10.25 -14.15
C ALA A 43 6.03 -9.28 -13.08
N ALA A 44 5.83 -7.98 -13.31
CA ALA A 44 6.13 -6.92 -12.37
C ALA A 44 4.99 -5.92 -12.30
N PHE A 45 4.85 -5.27 -11.15
CA PHE A 45 3.94 -4.14 -10.98
C PHE A 45 4.63 -2.96 -10.30
N ALA A 46 4.10 -1.77 -10.55
CA ALA A 46 4.41 -0.56 -9.80
C ALA A 46 3.16 0.32 -9.65
N ARG A 47 2.95 0.87 -8.47
CA ARG A 47 1.86 1.78 -8.13
C ARG A 47 2.41 2.98 -7.39
N TYR A 48 1.89 4.16 -7.69
CA TYR A 48 2.22 5.41 -7.01
C TYR A 48 0.94 6.21 -6.83
N GLY A 49 0.78 6.85 -5.69
CA GLY A 49 -0.32 7.75 -5.39
C GLY A 49 0.18 8.97 -4.64
N TRP A 50 -0.36 10.12 -4.99
CA TRP A 50 -0.12 11.39 -4.32
C TRP A 50 -1.47 12.05 -4.01
N GLN A 51 -1.58 12.71 -2.85
CA GLN A 51 -2.72 13.55 -2.50
C GLN A 51 -2.27 14.85 -1.82
N ASN A 52 -3.18 15.83 -1.78
CA ASN A 52 -2.94 17.14 -1.19
C ASN A 52 -2.42 17.03 0.27
N PRO A 53 -1.17 17.44 0.56
CA PRO A 53 -0.60 17.34 1.91
C PRO A 53 -1.16 18.38 2.87
N GLU A 54 -1.73 19.48 2.38
CA GLU A 54 -2.10 20.63 3.20
C GLU A 54 -3.31 20.36 4.10
N VAL A 55 -4.08 19.31 3.80
CA VAL A 55 -5.39 19.08 4.39
C VAL A 55 -5.53 17.68 4.99
N TYR A 56 -6.34 17.56 6.03
CA TYR A 56 -6.76 16.30 6.64
C TYR A 56 -8.28 16.23 6.77
N ALA A 57 -8.84 15.02 6.72
CA ALA A 57 -10.28 14.85 6.78
C ALA A 57 -10.80 15.27 8.16
N ASP A 58 -11.92 15.98 8.24
CA ASP A 58 -12.51 16.34 9.54
C ASP A 58 -12.77 15.06 10.38
N GLY A 59 -12.31 15.09 11.63
CA GLY A 59 -12.28 13.94 12.54
C GLY A 59 -11.10 12.98 12.37
N SER A 60 -10.17 13.24 11.45
CA SER A 60 -8.88 12.54 11.36
C SER A 60 -7.80 13.28 12.14
N ASP A 61 -6.83 12.54 12.66
CA ASP A 61 -5.67 13.04 13.40
C ASP A 61 -4.36 12.86 12.61
N PHE A 62 -4.42 12.41 11.36
CA PHE A 62 -3.25 12.24 10.49
C PHE A 62 -3.60 12.58 9.04
N SER A 63 -2.57 12.75 8.21
CA SER A 63 -2.73 12.76 6.76
C SER A 63 -1.52 12.17 6.08
N LEU A 64 -1.77 11.52 4.95
CA LEU A 64 -0.78 10.95 4.07
C LEU A 64 -0.59 11.87 2.87
N GLU A 65 0.60 11.89 2.30
CA GLU A 65 0.87 12.62 1.05
C GLU A 65 1.13 11.65 -0.08
N GLN A 66 1.97 10.65 0.14
CA GLN A 66 2.42 9.76 -0.93
C GLN A 66 2.30 8.30 -0.50
N SER A 67 2.07 7.44 -1.48
CA SER A 67 2.23 6.01 -1.30
C SER A 67 2.79 5.41 -2.58
N TRP A 68 3.65 4.40 -2.44
CA TRP A 68 4.11 3.66 -3.59
C TRP A 68 4.29 2.19 -3.24
N SER A 69 4.15 1.33 -4.23
CA SER A 69 4.47 -0.09 -4.11
C SER A 69 4.96 -0.64 -5.42
N ALA A 70 5.86 -1.59 -5.35
CA ALA A 70 6.32 -2.34 -6.51
C ALA A 70 6.59 -3.78 -6.09
N GLY A 71 6.50 -4.69 -7.05
CA GLY A 71 6.72 -6.09 -6.78
C GLY A 71 6.84 -6.90 -8.05
N ILE A 72 7.21 -8.16 -7.85
CA ILE A 72 7.33 -9.13 -8.91
C ILE A 72 6.54 -10.38 -8.57
N GLN A 73 6.15 -11.08 -9.62
CA GLN A 73 5.48 -12.35 -9.58
C GLN A 73 6.22 -13.34 -10.47
N LEU A 74 6.47 -14.54 -9.95
CA LEU A 74 7.04 -15.66 -10.68
C LEU A 74 5.98 -16.76 -10.85
N ALA A 75 5.81 -17.22 -12.09
CA ALA A 75 4.96 -18.35 -12.40
C ALA A 75 5.58 -19.67 -11.93
N GLY A 76 4.75 -20.56 -11.39
CA GLY A 76 5.20 -21.84 -10.84
C GLY A 76 5.57 -22.89 -11.87
N SER A 77 5.36 -22.62 -13.16
CA SER A 77 5.94 -23.39 -14.26
C SER A 77 7.47 -23.51 -14.16
N LEU A 78 8.14 -22.57 -13.49
CA LEU A 78 9.57 -22.64 -13.14
C LEU A 78 9.94 -23.85 -12.27
N TRP A 79 9.01 -24.38 -11.49
CA TRP A 79 9.20 -25.54 -10.62
C TRP A 79 8.15 -26.64 -10.84
N GLY A 80 7.52 -26.65 -12.03
CA GLY A 80 6.59 -27.71 -12.44
C GLY A 80 5.20 -27.62 -11.81
N ARG A 81 4.79 -26.43 -11.36
CA ARG A 81 3.45 -26.15 -10.84
C ARG A 81 2.83 -25.00 -11.61
N ASP A 82 2.31 -25.29 -12.80
CA ASP A 82 1.92 -24.28 -13.79
C ASP A 82 0.85 -23.29 -13.29
N ASP A 83 0.01 -23.70 -12.35
CA ASP A 83 -1.04 -22.86 -11.75
C ASP A 83 -0.61 -22.12 -10.46
N ASP A 84 0.61 -22.34 -9.99
CA ASP A 84 1.10 -21.72 -8.77
C ASP A 84 1.81 -20.40 -9.06
N VAL A 85 1.92 -19.57 -8.03
CA VAL A 85 2.55 -18.26 -8.10
C VAL A 85 3.38 -18.00 -6.86
N PHE A 86 4.60 -17.52 -7.04
CA PHE A 86 5.37 -16.88 -5.97
C PHE A 86 5.42 -15.37 -6.21
N ALA A 87 5.27 -14.56 -5.17
CA ALA A 87 5.35 -13.11 -5.30
C ALA A 87 6.03 -12.45 -4.10
N ILE A 88 6.67 -11.32 -4.39
CA ILE A 88 7.26 -10.42 -3.40
C ILE A 88 6.93 -8.99 -3.78
N ALA A 89 6.52 -8.20 -2.80
CA ALA A 89 6.19 -6.80 -2.97
C ALA A 89 6.79 -5.97 -1.83
N PHE A 90 7.21 -4.75 -2.17
CA PHE A 90 7.62 -3.74 -1.21
C PHE A 90 6.86 -2.44 -1.48
N GLY A 91 6.53 -1.72 -0.43
CA GLY A 91 5.89 -0.42 -0.57
C GLY A 91 6.10 0.46 0.65
N GLN A 92 5.82 1.74 0.47
CA GLN A 92 5.86 2.73 1.53
C GLN A 92 4.62 3.59 1.51
N VAL A 93 4.23 4.04 2.70
CA VAL A 93 3.25 5.08 2.92
C VAL A 93 3.95 6.24 3.63
N ILE A 94 3.83 7.43 3.05
CA ILE A 94 4.58 8.63 3.44
C ILE A 94 3.58 9.65 3.99
N PRO A 95 3.67 9.98 5.29
CA PRO A 95 2.85 11.02 5.90
C PRO A 95 3.07 12.39 5.26
N SER A 96 2.09 13.28 5.39
CA SER A 96 2.21 14.67 4.94
C SER A 96 3.27 15.44 5.72
N ASP A 97 4.07 16.23 5.01
CA ASP A 97 5.00 17.18 5.60
C ASP A 97 4.29 18.21 6.49
N ASP A 98 3.07 18.62 6.14
CA ASP A 98 2.31 19.61 6.89
C ASP A 98 1.68 19.00 8.14
N TYR A 99 1.26 17.73 8.09
CA TYR A 99 0.93 16.95 9.29
C TYR A 99 2.12 16.88 10.25
N LYS A 100 3.31 16.55 9.73
CA LYS A 100 4.55 16.45 10.51
C LYS A 100 4.90 17.77 11.18
N LYS A 101 4.85 18.89 10.44
CA LYS A 101 5.13 20.23 10.95
C LYS A 101 4.11 20.69 12.00
N ALA A 102 2.83 20.50 11.74
CA ALA A 102 1.76 20.99 12.61
C ALA A 102 1.74 20.29 13.98
N ASN A 103 2.10 19.00 14.03
CA ASN A 103 2.00 18.20 15.25
C ASN A 103 3.36 17.96 15.94
N SER A 104 4.48 18.36 15.33
CA SER A 104 5.83 18.12 15.86
C SER A 104 6.11 16.64 16.18
N VAL A 105 5.53 15.75 15.38
CA VAL A 105 5.70 14.28 15.46
C VAL A 105 6.83 13.82 14.54
N LYS A 106 7.25 12.55 14.63
CA LYS A 106 8.24 12.01 13.68
C LYS A 106 7.63 11.85 12.30
N ALA A 107 6.47 11.20 12.23
CA ALA A 107 5.76 10.88 10.99
C ALA A 107 6.72 10.37 9.90
N ASP A 108 7.55 9.40 10.26
CA ASP A 108 8.46 8.76 9.31
C ASP A 108 7.67 7.89 8.32
N SER A 109 8.31 7.46 7.23
CA SER A 109 7.65 6.58 6.26
C SER A 109 7.40 5.20 6.87
N GLU A 110 6.19 4.68 6.72
CA GLU A 110 5.86 3.30 7.09
C GLU A 110 6.16 2.38 5.89
N GLU A 111 6.95 1.35 6.11
CA GLU A 111 7.41 0.44 5.05
C GLU A 111 6.77 -0.94 5.19
N HIS A 112 6.43 -1.56 4.06
CA HIS A 112 5.76 -2.85 3.99
C HIS A 112 6.51 -3.77 3.04
N LEU A 113 6.86 -4.96 3.51
CA LEU A 113 7.30 -6.08 2.69
C LEU A 113 6.26 -7.18 2.80
N GLU A 114 5.79 -7.70 1.66
CA GLU A 114 4.95 -8.89 1.61
C GLU A 114 5.60 -9.94 0.71
N VAL A 115 5.60 -11.19 1.16
CA VAL A 115 5.97 -12.36 0.38
C VAL A 115 4.86 -13.39 0.52
N TYR A 116 4.34 -13.89 -0.60
CA TYR A 116 3.36 -14.95 -0.58
C TYR A 116 3.66 -16.02 -1.63
N TYR A 117 3.10 -17.20 -1.38
CA TYR A 117 3.08 -18.29 -2.34
C TYR A 117 1.64 -18.74 -2.53
N SER A 118 1.09 -18.60 -3.73
CA SER A 118 -0.25 -19.08 -4.08
C SER A 118 -0.17 -20.50 -4.59
N PHE A 119 -0.71 -21.43 -3.81
CA PHE A 119 -0.75 -22.86 -4.11
C PHE A 119 -2.15 -23.25 -4.59
N LYS A 120 -2.28 -23.62 -5.86
CA LYS A 120 -3.53 -24.17 -6.37
C LYS A 120 -3.66 -25.62 -5.94
N VAL A 121 -4.58 -25.88 -5.00
CA VAL A 121 -4.81 -27.20 -4.42
C VAL A 121 -5.58 -28.07 -5.42
N ASN A 122 -6.60 -27.50 -6.05
CA ASN A 122 -7.41 -28.07 -7.12
C ASN A 122 -8.14 -26.95 -7.87
N ASP A 123 -9.02 -27.31 -8.81
CA ASP A 123 -9.77 -26.35 -9.65
C ASP A 123 -10.72 -25.42 -8.88
N HIS A 124 -11.06 -25.76 -7.63
CA HIS A 124 -11.99 -25.02 -6.78
C HIS A 124 -11.33 -24.35 -5.59
N LEU A 125 -10.07 -24.65 -5.28
CA LEU A 125 -9.41 -24.20 -4.05
C LEU A 125 -7.98 -23.76 -4.31
N THR A 126 -7.70 -22.52 -3.94
CA THR A 126 -6.36 -21.95 -3.87
C THR A 126 -6.06 -21.50 -2.44
N VAL A 127 -4.87 -21.82 -1.93
CA VAL A 127 -4.42 -21.43 -0.60
C VAL A 127 -3.10 -20.68 -0.74
N SER A 128 -2.99 -19.54 -0.08
CA SER A 128 -1.84 -18.65 -0.20
C SER A 128 -1.33 -18.26 1.18
N PRO A 129 -0.36 -19.00 1.78
CA PRO A 129 0.37 -18.50 2.93
C PRO A 129 1.17 -17.24 2.55
N ASP A 130 1.24 -16.29 3.49
CA ASP A 130 1.96 -15.04 3.34
C ASP A 130 2.71 -14.65 4.62
N ILE A 131 3.76 -13.86 4.42
CA ILE A 131 4.51 -13.20 5.46
C ILE A 131 4.53 -11.71 5.13
N GLN A 132 4.24 -10.89 6.13
CA GLN A 132 4.34 -9.44 6.04
C GLN A 132 5.26 -8.89 7.13
N VAL A 133 6.10 -7.94 6.74
CA VAL A 133 6.95 -7.17 7.65
C VAL A 133 6.63 -5.70 7.50
N ILE A 134 6.31 -5.05 8.62
CA ILE A 134 5.95 -3.64 8.67
C ILE A 134 6.99 -2.92 9.52
N TRP A 135 7.67 -1.94 8.95
CA TRP A 135 8.62 -1.08 9.66
C TRP A 135 8.02 0.29 9.92
N ASP A 136 8.37 0.83 11.09
CA ASP A 136 7.90 2.11 11.61
C ASP A 136 6.37 2.27 11.50
N PRO A 137 5.60 1.31 12.06
CA PRO A 137 4.15 1.40 12.07
C PRO A 137 3.69 2.70 12.70
N TYR A 138 2.70 3.34 12.09
CA TYR A 138 2.21 4.67 12.46
C TYR A 138 3.31 5.75 12.39
N GLY A 139 4.22 5.65 11.42
CA GLY A 139 5.34 6.57 11.22
C GLY A 139 6.32 6.63 12.39
N GLY A 140 6.39 5.55 13.20
CA GLY A 140 7.27 5.46 14.37
C GLY A 140 6.83 6.32 15.57
N ASP A 141 5.59 6.83 15.55
CA ASP A 141 4.98 7.65 16.61
C ASP A 141 4.06 6.85 17.56
N ALA A 142 3.90 5.55 17.34
CA ALA A 142 3.13 4.70 18.24
C ALA A 142 3.68 4.77 19.68
N THR A 143 2.81 5.06 20.65
CA THR A 143 3.18 5.18 22.07
C THR A 143 3.68 3.88 22.68
N ASN A 144 3.24 2.75 22.14
CA ASN A 144 3.65 1.40 22.51
C ASN A 144 3.80 0.55 21.24
N GLY A 145 4.74 -0.38 21.26
CA GLY A 145 4.96 -1.31 20.14
C GLY A 145 6.43 -1.42 19.74
N GLY A 146 6.74 -2.41 18.92
CA GLY A 146 8.04 -2.54 18.27
C GLY A 146 8.13 -1.64 17.04
N LYS A 147 9.35 -1.25 16.66
CA LYS A 147 9.61 -0.58 15.38
C LYS A 147 9.40 -1.48 14.16
N THR A 148 9.18 -2.76 14.40
CA THR A 148 8.97 -3.76 13.36
C THR A 148 7.88 -4.72 13.83
N ILE A 149 6.88 -4.93 12.98
CA ILE A 149 5.82 -5.92 13.17
C ILE A 149 6.03 -7.02 12.14
N PHE A 150 5.96 -8.26 12.61
CA PHE A 150 5.98 -9.44 11.76
C PHE A 150 4.61 -10.12 11.80
N VAL A 151 4.03 -10.40 10.64
CA VAL A 151 2.73 -11.05 10.49
C VAL A 151 2.90 -12.29 9.63
N GLY A 152 2.35 -13.41 10.09
CA GLY A 152 2.16 -14.61 9.29
C GLY A 152 0.67 -14.79 9.00
N GLY A 153 0.32 -15.00 7.74
CA GLY A 153 -1.05 -15.09 7.26
C GLY A 153 -1.28 -16.30 6.35
N VAL A 154 -2.56 -16.62 6.15
CA VAL A 154 -3.01 -17.54 5.12
C VAL A 154 -4.30 -16.98 4.51
N ARG A 155 -4.31 -16.83 3.19
CA ARG A 155 -5.49 -16.53 2.38
C ARG A 155 -6.01 -17.80 1.72
N ALA A 156 -7.32 -17.93 1.57
CA ALA A 156 -7.92 -19.00 0.76
C ALA A 156 -8.95 -18.40 -0.20
N GLN A 157 -8.98 -18.91 -1.44
CA GLN A 157 -9.98 -18.58 -2.45
C GLN A 157 -10.70 -19.87 -2.86
N VAL A 158 -12.03 -19.79 -2.94
CA VAL A 158 -12.90 -20.90 -3.35
C VAL A 158 -13.75 -20.47 -4.54
N ASP A 159 -13.69 -21.24 -5.63
CA ASP A 159 -14.40 -21.00 -6.88
C ASP A 159 -15.44 -22.11 -7.14
N PHE A 160 -16.69 -21.72 -7.46
CA PHE A 160 -17.86 -22.62 -7.60
C PHE A 160 -18.41 -22.68 -9.03
#